data_AF-A0A0G1LWH2-F1
#
_entry.id   AF-A0A0G1LWH2-F1
#
_cell.length_a   1.000
_cell.length_b   1.000
_cell.length_c   1.000
_cell.angle_alpha   90.00
_cell.angle_beta   90.00
_cell.angle_gamma   90.00
#
_symmetry.space_group_name_H-M   'P 1'
#
loop_
_entity.id
_entity.type
_entity.pdbx_description
1 polymer ?
#
loop_
_entity_poly.entity_id
_entity_poly.type
_entity_poly.pdbx_seq_one_letter_code
_entity_poly.pdbx_strand_id
1 'polypeptide(L)'
;MKSSVDLERIMNEGKIIIVNLAQGKIGEDNATLLGAMLITKLQLYAMNRAHIPEDQRRDFFLYVDEFQNFATESFAKILSEARKYRLDLTVANQYIGQVPEELQMAIFGNVGTLISFVVGAADAEWLFKEFSEVYKEGDLVQLGKFQIVLKETIDGLISTPFTATTLPLPKSKNQNREKVLRLSREKFTKAKKI
;
A
#
# COMPACT_ATOMS: atom_id res chain seq x y z
N MET A 1 23.40 -15.70 2.81
CA MET A 1 22.33 -16.62 2.35
C MET A 1 21.73 -16.07 1.05
N LYS A 2 21.68 -16.87 -0.04
CA LYS A 2 20.99 -16.48 -1.28
C LYS A 2 19.50 -16.78 -1.13
N SER A 3 18.67 -15.74 -0.95
CA SER A 3 17.21 -15.85 -0.97
C SER A 3 16.78 -16.60 -2.24
N SER A 4 15.83 -17.54 -2.14
CA SER A 4 15.25 -18.19 -3.33
C SER A 4 14.30 -17.28 -4.09
N VAL A 5 13.87 -16.18 -3.47
CA VAL A 5 13.00 -15.17 -4.06
C VAL A 5 13.84 -13.94 -4.41
N ASP A 6 13.88 -13.63 -5.70
CA ASP A 6 14.55 -12.47 -6.29
C ASP A 6 13.50 -11.38 -6.51
N LEU A 7 13.41 -10.45 -5.56
CA LEU A 7 12.42 -9.37 -5.57
C LEU A 7 12.70 -8.35 -6.67
N GLU A 8 13.97 -8.09 -6.99
CA GLU A 8 14.36 -7.17 -8.06
C GLU A 8 13.88 -7.69 -9.42
N ARG A 9 14.15 -8.97 -9.69
CA ARG A 9 13.65 -9.64 -10.90
C ARG A 9 12.13 -9.65 -10.96
N ILE A 10 11.44 -9.96 -9.85
CA ILE A 10 9.97 -9.93 -9.80
C ILE A 10 9.44 -8.54 -10.15
N MET A 11 10.05 -7.50 -9.57
CA MET A 11 9.65 -6.12 -9.80
C MET A 11 9.78 -5.75 -11.28
N ASN A 12 10.91 -6.07 -11.90
CA ASN A 12 11.21 -5.71 -13.29
C ASN A 12 10.44 -6.57 -14.31
N GLU A 13 10.14 -7.83 -14.00
CA GLU A 13 9.29 -8.70 -14.83
C GLU A 13 7.78 -8.45 -14.59
N GLY A 14 7.42 -7.60 -13.62
CA GLY A 14 6.05 -7.26 -13.25
C GLY A 14 5.23 -8.46 -12.78
N LYS A 15 5.82 -9.30 -11.93
CA LYS A 15 5.10 -10.41 -11.29
C LYS A 15 4.34 -9.92 -10.06
N ILE A 16 3.37 -10.72 -9.63
CA ILE A 16 2.60 -10.47 -8.41
C ILE A 16 3.23 -11.22 -7.25
N ILE A 17 3.46 -10.52 -6.13
CA ILE A 17 3.85 -11.12 -4.85
C ILE A 17 2.71 -10.91 -3.87
N ILE A 18 2.31 -11.97 -3.19
CA ILE A 18 1.39 -11.91 -2.06
C ILE A 18 2.17 -12.33 -0.82
N VAL A 19 2.26 -11.43 0.15
CA VAL A 19 2.92 -11.67 1.43
C VAL A 19 1.85 -11.80 2.50
N ASN A 20 1.77 -12.97 3.13
CA ASN A 20 0.85 -13.18 4.24
C ASN A 20 1.62 -13.02 5.56
N LEU A 21 1.42 -11.88 6.23
CA LEU A 21 2.00 -11.55 7.53
C LEU A 21 0.99 -11.67 8.67
N ALA A 22 0.05 -12.62 8.58
CA ALA A 22 -0.97 -12.81 9.62
C ALA A 22 -0.32 -13.02 11.01
N GLN A 23 -0.42 -12.00 11.87
CA GLN A 23 0.23 -11.95 13.19
C GLN A 23 -0.12 -13.17 14.06
N GLY A 24 -1.38 -13.65 14.01
CA GLY A 24 -1.79 -14.85 14.75
C GLY A 24 -1.07 -16.15 14.37
N LYS A 25 -0.32 -16.18 13.25
CA LYS A 25 0.46 -17.36 12.83
C LYS A 25 1.96 -17.22 13.08
N ILE A 26 2.49 -16.01 12.97
CA ILE A 26 3.95 -15.76 13.01
C ILE A 26 4.40 -14.92 14.20
N GLY A 27 3.46 -14.36 14.98
CA GLY A 27 3.73 -13.38 16.03
C GLY A 27 3.74 -11.96 15.48
N GLU A 28 3.34 -10.99 16.32
CA GLU A 28 3.26 -9.58 15.96
C GLU A 28 4.62 -8.99 15.60
N ASP A 29 5.61 -9.10 16.51
CA ASP A 29 6.97 -8.59 16.28
C ASP A 29 7.61 -9.16 15.01
N ASN A 30 7.41 -10.46 14.76
CA ASN A 30 7.93 -11.12 13.57
C ASN A 30 7.24 -10.63 12.30
N ALA A 31 5.92 -10.43 12.33
CA ALA A 31 5.17 -9.89 11.20
C ALA A 31 5.65 -8.48 10.86
N THR A 32 5.78 -7.62 11.87
CA THR A 32 6.27 -6.25 11.75
C THR A 32 7.69 -6.22 11.20
N LEU A 33 8.61 -6.99 11.79
CA LEU A 33 10.00 -7.06 11.34
C LEU A 33 10.11 -7.55 9.89
N LEU A 34 9.41 -8.64 9.54
CA LEU A 34 9.45 -9.20 8.18
C LEU A 34 8.85 -8.23 7.16
N GLY A 35 7.73 -7.57 7.49
CA GLY A 35 7.12 -6.57 6.63
C GLY A 35 8.04 -5.37 6.39
N ALA A 36 8.61 -4.80 7.45
CA ALA A 36 9.55 -3.69 7.36
C ALA A 36 10.78 -4.05 6.52
N MET A 37 11.34 -5.25 6.70
CA MET A 37 12.46 -5.74 5.88
C MET A 37 12.09 -5.89 4.40
N LEU A 38 10.88 -6.38 4.10
CA LEU A 38 10.40 -6.54 2.72
C LEU A 38 10.19 -5.19 2.04
N ILE A 39 9.55 -4.25 2.72
CA ILE A 39 9.34 -2.88 2.24
C ILE A 39 10.68 -2.20 1.96
N THR A 40 11.62 -2.28 2.92
CA THR A 40 12.97 -1.71 2.76
C THR A 40 13.70 -2.33 1.57
N LYS A 41 13.58 -3.64 1.35
CA LYS A 41 14.15 -4.28 0.15
C LYS A 41 13.51 -3.79 -1.14
N LEU A 42 12.17 -3.69 -1.18
CA LEU A 42 11.47 -3.15 -2.35
C LEU A 42 11.88 -1.70 -2.63
N GLN A 43 12.07 -0.87 -1.59
CA GLN A 43 12.63 0.48 -1.75
C GLN A 43 13.99 0.44 -2.44
N LEU A 44 14.94 -0.34 -1.90
CA LEU A 44 16.29 -0.43 -2.46
C LEU A 44 16.29 -0.93 -3.90
N TYR A 45 15.47 -1.94 -4.21
CA TYR A 45 15.36 -2.45 -5.58
C TYR A 45 14.67 -1.47 -6.54
N ALA A 46 13.71 -0.68 -6.06
CA ALA A 46 13.15 0.40 -6.86
C ALA A 46 14.20 1.48 -7.13
N MET A 47 14.94 1.92 -6.11
CA MET A 47 16.03 2.90 -6.26
C MET A 47 17.13 2.41 -7.22
N ASN A 48 17.44 1.12 -7.22
CA ASN A 48 18.38 0.54 -8.16
C ASN A 48 17.97 0.75 -9.62
N ARG A 49 16.68 0.96 -9.94
CA ARG A 49 16.20 1.28 -11.30
C ARG A 49 16.66 2.63 -11.82
N ALA A 50 17.40 3.42 -11.04
CA ALA A 50 18.01 4.67 -11.50
C ALA A 50 18.79 4.52 -12.82
N HIS A 51 19.39 3.35 -13.07
CA HIS A 51 20.13 3.07 -14.31
C HIS A 51 19.24 2.75 -15.53
N ILE A 52 17.95 2.49 -15.32
CA ILE A 52 16.97 2.20 -16.37
C ILE A 52 16.31 3.53 -16.76
N PRO A 53 16.21 3.89 -18.07
CA PRO A 53 15.42 5.05 -18.51
C PRO A 53 13.99 5.01 -17.97
N GLU A 54 13.43 6.16 -17.56
CA GLU A 54 12.14 6.23 -16.85
C GLU A 54 10.97 5.66 -17.66
N ASP A 55 10.98 5.86 -18.98
CA ASP A 55 10.03 5.33 -19.95
C ASP A 55 10.10 3.79 -20.08
N GLN A 56 11.24 3.19 -19.77
CA GLN A 56 11.46 1.74 -19.78
C GLN A 56 11.23 1.09 -18.42
N ARG A 57 11.09 1.88 -17.35
CA ARG A 57 10.77 1.37 -16.01
C ARG A 57 9.31 0.90 -16.01
N ARG A 58 9.11 -0.35 -15.60
CA ARG A 58 7.78 -0.92 -15.40
C ARG A 58 7.22 -0.54 -14.03
N ASP A 59 5.98 -0.08 -14.02
CA ASP A 59 5.23 0.21 -12.79
C ASP A 59 5.15 -1.03 -11.90
N PHE A 60 5.39 -0.82 -10.61
CA PHE A 60 5.26 -1.85 -9.60
C PHE A 60 4.43 -1.31 -8.43
N PHE A 61 3.29 -1.94 -8.19
CA PHE A 61 2.35 -1.49 -7.18
C PHE A 61 2.58 -2.19 -5.84
N LEU A 62 2.82 -1.41 -4.80
CA LEU A 62 2.96 -1.87 -3.42
C LEU A 62 1.71 -1.49 -2.62
N TYR A 63 0.92 -2.50 -2.29
CA TYR A 63 -0.24 -2.39 -1.40
C TYR A 63 0.15 -2.81 0.00
N VAL A 64 -0.04 -1.94 0.99
CA VAL A 64 0.24 -2.21 2.40
C VAL A 64 -1.02 -1.98 3.21
N ASP A 65 -1.60 -3.08 3.69
CA ASP A 65 -2.71 -3.05 4.65
C ASP A 65 -2.16 -2.91 6.07
N GLU A 66 -2.95 -2.31 6.96
CA GLU A 66 -2.56 -1.99 8.34
C GLU A 66 -1.17 -1.31 8.41
N PHE A 67 -1.00 -0.27 7.58
CA PHE A 67 0.28 0.38 7.34
C PHE A 67 0.95 0.94 8.61
N GLN A 68 0.18 1.30 9.64
CA GLN A 68 0.71 1.77 10.93
C GLN A 68 1.72 0.79 11.54
N ASN A 69 1.58 -0.52 11.27
CA ASN A 69 2.52 -1.53 11.76
C ASN A 69 3.92 -1.42 11.10
N PHE A 70 4.02 -0.72 9.98
CA PHE A 70 5.25 -0.57 9.18
C PHE A 70 5.67 0.90 9.03
N ALA A 71 5.06 1.80 9.81
CA ALA A 71 5.20 3.25 9.77
C ALA A 71 6.56 3.73 10.33
N THR A 72 7.65 3.43 9.61
CA THR A 72 9.01 3.87 9.95
C THR A 72 9.41 5.15 9.21
N GLU A 73 10.41 5.88 9.70
CA GLU A 73 10.97 7.07 9.02
C GLU A 73 11.46 6.74 7.59
N SER A 74 12.02 5.54 7.38
CA SER A 74 12.41 5.07 6.04
C SER A 74 11.23 5.00 5.07
N PHE A 75 10.02 4.80 5.58
CA PHE A 75 8.80 4.81 4.78
C PHE A 75 8.38 6.24 4.39
N ALA A 76 8.60 7.25 5.23
CA ALA A 76 8.38 8.65 4.84
C ALA A 76 9.20 9.01 3.59
N LYS A 77 10.44 8.53 3.55
CA LYS A 77 11.33 8.71 2.40
C LYS A 77 10.86 7.95 1.16
N ILE A 78 10.35 6.71 1.30
CA ILE A 78 9.82 5.98 0.15
C ILE A 78 8.62 6.71 -0.46
N LEU A 79 7.71 7.25 0.36
CA LEU A 79 6.52 7.93 -0.13
C LEU A 79 6.84 9.17 -0.99
N SER A 80 7.88 9.92 -0.63
CA SER A 80 8.27 11.13 -1.37
C SER A 80 9.14 10.85 -2.60
N GLU A 81 9.90 9.75 -2.63
CA GLU A 81 10.88 9.48 -3.71
C GLU A 81 10.45 8.37 -4.69
N ALA A 82 9.56 7.46 -4.29
CA ALA A 82 9.25 6.24 -5.04
C ALA A 82 8.67 6.47 -6.44
N ARG A 83 7.95 7.58 -6.64
CA ARG A 83 7.34 7.94 -7.93
C ARG A 83 8.38 7.99 -9.06
N LYS A 84 9.58 8.51 -8.77
CA LYS A 84 10.70 8.57 -9.75
C LYS A 84 11.14 7.18 -10.20
N TYR A 85 10.93 6.16 -9.36
CA TYR A 85 11.34 4.78 -9.62
C TYR A 85 10.20 3.87 -10.10
N ARG A 86 9.02 4.46 -10.40
CA ARG A 86 7.82 3.75 -10.85
C ARG A 86 7.43 2.63 -9.88
N LEU A 87 7.56 2.97 -8.58
CA LEU A 87 7.05 2.21 -7.45
C LEU A 87 5.84 2.98 -6.91
N ASP A 88 4.65 2.45 -7.12
CA ASP A 88 3.39 3.09 -6.79
C ASP A 88 2.87 2.53 -5.46
N LEU A 89 2.72 3.40 -4.46
CA LEU A 89 2.31 2.99 -3.12
C LEU A 89 0.81 3.20 -2.93
N THR A 90 0.18 2.22 -2.29
CA THR A 90 -1.18 2.34 -1.76
C THR A 90 -1.16 1.78 -0.34
N VAL A 91 -1.43 2.64 0.63
CA VAL A 91 -1.42 2.29 2.06
C VAL A 91 -2.84 2.42 2.62
N ALA A 92 -3.21 1.52 3.52
CA ALA A 92 -4.48 1.56 4.24
C ALA A 92 -4.24 1.52 5.75
N ASN A 93 -4.98 2.35 6.49
CA ASN A 93 -4.98 2.39 7.95
C ASN A 93 -6.43 2.51 8.44
N GLN A 94 -6.67 2.05 9.67
CA GLN A 94 -7.96 2.20 10.31
C GLN A 94 -8.14 3.58 10.95
N TYR A 95 -7.08 4.13 11.55
CA TYR A 95 -7.11 5.42 12.25
C TYR A 95 -5.88 6.25 11.92
N ILE A 96 -6.04 7.56 11.74
CA ILE A 96 -4.92 8.45 11.44
C ILE A 96 -3.97 8.51 12.65
N GLY A 97 -4.53 8.54 13.86
CA GLY A 97 -3.77 8.64 15.11
C GLY A 97 -2.85 7.45 15.45
N GLN A 98 -2.90 6.35 14.68
CA GLN A 98 -1.93 5.25 14.83
C GLN A 98 -0.61 5.51 14.11
N VAL A 99 -0.59 6.48 13.19
CA VAL A 99 0.60 6.85 12.42
C VAL A 99 1.33 7.97 13.15
N PRO A 100 2.67 7.93 13.26
CA PRO A 100 3.44 9.05 13.83
C PRO A 100 3.19 10.37 13.06
N GLU A 101 3.11 11.49 13.78
CA GLU A 101 2.74 12.80 13.21
C GLU A 101 3.61 13.20 12.02
N GLU A 102 4.94 13.03 12.11
CA GLU A 102 5.86 13.33 11.01
C GLU A 102 5.54 12.54 9.74
N LEU A 103 5.11 11.28 9.90
CA LEU A 103 4.73 10.43 8.78
C LEU A 103 3.34 10.77 8.25
N GLN A 104 2.41 11.20 9.11
CA GLN A 104 1.14 11.77 8.65
C GLN A 104 1.39 12.97 7.73
N MET A 105 2.22 13.93 8.16
CA MET A 105 2.57 15.09 7.35
C MET A 105 3.21 14.70 6.01
N ALA A 106 4.10 13.70 6.03
CA ALA A 106 4.71 13.19 4.81
C ALA A 106 3.70 12.50 3.88
N ILE A 107 2.74 11.75 4.43
CA ILE A 107 1.68 11.10 3.64
C ILE A 107 0.79 12.17 3.02
N PHE A 108 0.12 12.99 3.82
CA PHE A 108 -0.88 13.94 3.31
C PHE A 108 -0.26 15.02 2.40
N GLY A 109 1.02 15.35 2.59
CA GLY A 109 1.75 16.26 1.71
C GLY A 109 2.18 15.67 0.36
N ASN A 110 2.25 14.35 0.21
CA ASN A 110 2.76 13.68 -1.01
C ASN A 110 1.73 12.81 -1.73
N VAL A 111 0.62 12.43 -1.10
CA VAL A 111 -0.39 11.57 -1.74
C VAL A 111 -1.14 12.32 -2.83
N GLY A 112 -1.09 11.77 -4.04
CA GLY A 112 -1.88 12.27 -5.17
C GLY A 112 -3.36 11.89 -5.08
N THR A 113 -3.68 10.83 -4.33
CA THR A 113 -5.04 10.31 -4.16
C THR A 113 -5.28 10.01 -2.69
N LEU A 114 -6.37 10.56 -2.15
CA LEU A 114 -6.85 10.28 -0.79
C LEU A 114 -8.27 9.74 -0.89
N ILE A 115 -8.50 8.58 -0.28
CA ILE A 115 -9.81 7.92 -0.21
C ILE A 115 -10.14 7.71 1.25
N SER A 116 -11.33 8.14 1.66
CA SER A 116 -11.89 7.94 2.99
C SER A 116 -13.16 7.10 2.89
N PHE A 117 -13.22 6.05 3.69
CA PHE A 117 -14.46 5.34 4.01
C PHE A 117 -15.08 5.97 5.26
N VAL A 118 -16.06 5.30 5.88
CA VAL A 118 -16.55 5.73 7.19
C VAL A 118 -15.42 5.80 8.21
N VAL A 119 -15.36 6.92 8.94
CA VAL A 119 -14.34 7.20 9.96
C VAL A 119 -14.98 7.66 11.27
N GLY A 120 -14.19 7.65 12.35
CA GLY A 120 -14.60 8.24 13.62
C GLY A 120 -14.50 9.77 13.61
N ALA A 121 -15.09 10.41 14.64
CA ALA A 121 -15.14 11.87 14.74
C ALA A 121 -13.76 12.55 14.73
N ALA A 122 -12.76 11.95 15.39
CA ALA A 122 -11.41 12.51 15.45
C ALA A 122 -10.72 12.54 14.07
N ASP A 123 -10.83 11.46 13.30
CA ASP A 123 -10.27 11.41 11.94
C ASP A 123 -11.09 12.29 10.98
N ALA A 124 -12.40 12.43 11.21
CA ALA A 124 -13.27 13.29 10.41
C ALA A 124 -12.88 14.78 10.50
N GLU A 125 -12.46 15.27 11.67
CA GLU A 125 -11.97 16.64 11.85
C GLU A 125 -10.70 16.92 11.03
N TRP A 126 -9.80 15.93 10.96
CA TRP A 126 -8.61 15.99 10.12
C TRP A 126 -8.97 15.98 8.64
N LEU A 127 -9.81 15.03 8.24
CA LEU A 127 -10.20 14.84 6.85
C LEU A 127 -11.06 15.99 6.30
N PHE A 128 -11.81 16.70 7.16
CA PHE A 128 -12.53 17.92 6.78
C PHE A 128 -11.61 18.95 6.11
N LYS A 129 -10.43 19.18 6.70
CA LYS A 129 -9.41 20.09 6.14
C LYS A 129 -8.79 19.53 4.87
N GLU A 130 -8.49 18.23 4.86
CA GLU A 130 -7.92 17.57 3.68
C GLU A 130 -8.87 17.57 2.48
N PHE A 131 -10.18 17.47 2.71
CA PHE A 131 -11.20 17.59 1.67
C PHE A 131 -11.64 19.04 1.45
N SER A 132 -10.78 20.01 1.75
CA SER A 132 -10.99 21.43 1.45
C SER A 132 -12.35 21.95 1.94
N GLU A 133 -12.81 21.44 3.09
CA GLU A 133 -14.06 21.85 3.75
C GLU A 133 -15.34 21.54 2.94
N VAL A 134 -15.24 20.73 1.87
CA VAL A 134 -16.37 20.39 0.99
C VAL A 134 -17.37 19.45 1.67
N TYR A 135 -16.86 18.49 2.46
CA TYR A 135 -17.66 17.53 3.22
C TYR A 135 -17.45 17.77 4.71
N LYS A 136 -18.55 17.93 5.46
CA LYS A 136 -18.49 18.14 6.91
C LYS A 136 -18.10 16.84 7.61
N GLU A 137 -17.63 16.96 8.84
CA GLU A 137 -17.26 15.82 9.68
C GLU A 137 -18.43 14.83 9.82
N GLY A 138 -19.65 15.36 9.97
CA GLY A 138 -20.87 14.57 10.05
C GLY A 138 -21.15 13.74 8.80
N ASP A 139 -20.74 14.18 7.61
CA ASP A 139 -20.91 13.45 6.36
C ASP A 139 -19.96 12.23 6.31
N LEU A 140 -18.73 12.42 6.79
CA LEU A 140 -17.69 11.37 6.83
C LEU A 140 -18.02 10.25 7.83
N VAL A 141 -18.58 10.61 8.99
CA VAL A 141 -18.99 9.67 10.04
C VAL A 141 -20.24 8.86 9.64
N GLN A 142 -21.05 9.38 8.71
CA GLN A 142 -22.31 8.77 8.28
C GLN A 142 -22.20 7.98 6.97
N LEU A 143 -21.00 7.86 6.39
CA LEU A 143 -20.80 7.09 5.16
C LEU A 143 -21.30 5.65 5.33
N GLY A 144 -22.13 5.23 4.36
CA GLY A 144 -22.62 3.86 4.29
C GLY A 144 -21.57 2.87 3.81
N LYS A 145 -21.91 1.58 3.90
CA LYS A 145 -21.04 0.52 3.39
C LYS A 145 -20.73 0.75 1.90
N PHE A 146 -19.45 0.64 1.55
CA PHE A 146 -18.91 0.89 0.21
C PHE A 146 -18.96 2.33 -0.28
N GLN A 147 -19.55 3.27 0.46
CA GLN A 147 -19.50 4.69 0.12
C GLN A 147 -18.15 5.27 0.56
N ILE A 148 -17.61 6.14 -0.27
CA ILE A 148 -16.35 6.82 -0.05
C ILE A 148 -16.44 8.29 -0.40
N VAL A 149 -15.60 9.10 0.24
CA VAL A 149 -15.22 10.44 -0.22
C VAL A 149 -13.77 10.35 -0.69
N LEU A 150 -13.46 10.95 -1.83
CA LEU A 150 -12.10 10.96 -2.35
C LEU A 150 -11.73 12.27 -3.05
N LYS A 151 -10.43 12.55 -3.07
CA LYS A 151 -9.79 13.52 -3.97
C LYS A 151 -8.64 12.83 -4.68
N GLU A 152 -8.41 13.18 -5.94
CA GLU A 152 -7.31 12.60 -6.70
C GLU A 152 -6.68 13.63 -7.65
N THR A 153 -5.42 13.39 -8.01
CA THR A 153 -4.71 14.20 -8.98
C THR A 153 -5.02 13.71 -10.39
N ILE A 154 -5.68 14.54 -11.18
CA ILE A 154 -5.99 14.30 -12.59
C ILE A 154 -5.19 15.30 -13.42
N ASP A 155 -4.33 14.80 -14.31
CA ASP A 155 -3.47 15.63 -15.17
C ASP A 155 -2.65 16.71 -14.42
N GLY A 156 -2.21 16.38 -13.20
CA GLY A 156 -1.41 17.27 -12.34
C GLY A 156 -2.23 18.26 -11.51
N LEU A 157 -3.56 18.23 -11.59
CA LEU A 157 -4.47 19.06 -10.80
C LEU A 157 -5.21 18.20 -9.77
N ILE A 158 -5.26 18.66 -8.52
CA ILE A 158 -6.07 18.00 -7.49
C ILE A 158 -7.55 18.27 -7.80
N SER A 159 -8.34 17.21 -7.90
CA SER A 159 -9.78 17.28 -8.11
C SER A 159 -10.48 17.95 -6.93
N THR A 160 -11.63 18.59 -7.18
CA THR A 160 -12.58 18.85 -6.09
C THR A 160 -12.97 17.51 -5.47
N PRO A 161 -12.98 17.38 -4.13
CA PRO A 161 -13.41 16.15 -3.48
C PRO A 161 -14.82 15.73 -3.91
N PHE A 162 -15.00 14.45 -4.18
CA PHE A 162 -16.27 13.89 -4.66
C PHE A 162 -16.61 12.58 -3.92
N THR A 163 -17.86 12.16 -4.01
CA THR A 163 -18.31 10.86 -3.47
C THR A 163 -18.31 9.78 -4.54
N ALA A 164 -18.08 8.54 -4.12
CA ALA A 164 -18.23 7.39 -4.99
C ALA A 164 -18.73 6.16 -4.20
N THR A 165 -19.11 5.11 -4.92
CA THR A 165 -19.43 3.80 -4.33
C THR A 165 -18.48 2.75 -4.90
N THR A 166 -17.79 2.05 -4.01
CA THR A 166 -16.85 0.99 -4.36
C THR A 166 -17.58 -0.28 -4.80
N LEU A 167 -16.91 -1.08 -5.63
CA LEU A 167 -17.45 -2.35 -6.08
C LEU A 167 -17.44 -3.38 -4.94
N PRO A 168 -18.42 -4.30 -4.89
CA PRO A 168 -18.37 -5.42 -3.97
C PRO A 168 -17.18 -6.33 -4.30
N LEU A 169 -16.77 -7.16 -3.33
CA LEU A 169 -15.68 -8.12 -3.52
C LEU A 169 -15.92 -8.97 -4.79
N PRO A 170 -14.91 -9.09 -5.68
CA PRO A 170 -15.06 -9.86 -6.90
C PRO A 170 -15.30 -11.34 -6.56
N LYS A 171 -16.28 -11.96 -7.22
CA LYS A 171 -16.51 -13.40 -7.08
C LYS A 171 -15.32 -14.17 -7.65
N SER A 172 -14.71 -15.04 -6.84
CA SER A 172 -13.67 -15.95 -7.32
C SER A 172 -14.28 -16.98 -8.28
N LYS A 173 -14.03 -16.81 -9.58
CA LYS A 173 -14.65 -17.66 -10.63
C LYS A 173 -13.94 -19.00 -10.84
N ASN A 174 -12.65 -19.11 -10.52
CA ASN A 174 -11.82 -20.22 -11.00
C ASN A 174 -11.35 -21.20 -9.90
N GLN A 175 -11.57 -20.89 -8.62
CA GLN A 175 -11.22 -21.72 -7.44
C GLN A 175 -9.79 -22.35 -7.46
N ASN A 176 -8.83 -21.74 -8.19
CA ASN A 176 -7.53 -22.36 -8.51
C ASN A 176 -6.48 -22.26 -7.39
N ARG A 177 -6.90 -21.97 -6.16
CA ARG A 177 -6.00 -21.64 -5.05
C ARG A 177 -4.92 -22.71 -4.83
N GLU A 178 -5.30 -23.98 -4.79
CA GLU A 178 -4.37 -25.09 -4.54
C GLU A 178 -3.33 -25.24 -5.65
N LYS A 179 -3.77 -25.11 -6.91
CA LYS A 179 -2.87 -25.16 -8.08
C LYS A 179 -1.86 -24.02 -8.03
N VAL A 180 -2.29 -22.80 -7.72
CA VAL A 180 -1.40 -21.63 -7.59
C VAL A 180 -0.39 -21.84 -6.47
N LEU A 181 -0.83 -22.32 -5.30
CA LEU A 181 0.07 -22.59 -4.17
C LEU A 181 1.09 -23.69 -4.49
N ARG A 182 0.65 -24.77 -5.15
CA ARG A 182 1.54 -25.88 -5.54
C ARG A 182 2.61 -25.41 -6.53
N LEU A 183 2.22 -24.77 -7.63
CA LEU A 183 3.15 -24.28 -8.65
C LEU A 183 4.10 -23.21 -8.11
N SER A 184 3.62 -22.35 -7.19
CA SER A 184 4.46 -21.36 -6.53
C SER A 184 5.53 -22.03 -5.66
N ARG A 185 5.16 -23.05 -4.87
CA ARG A 185 6.11 -23.83 -4.06
C ARG A 185 7.15 -24.53 -4.93
N GLU A 186 6.71 -25.23 -5.98
CA GLU A 186 7.61 -25.93 -6.91
C GLU A 186 8.64 -24.99 -7.56
N LYS A 187 8.26 -23.76 -7.89
CA LYS A 187 9.14 -22.79 -8.57
C LYS A 187 10.04 -21.97 -7.64
N PHE A 188 9.54 -21.57 -6.47
CA PHE A 188 10.18 -20.54 -5.64
C PHE A 188 10.66 -21.03 -4.26
N THR A 189 10.34 -22.27 -3.88
CA THR A 189 10.85 -22.87 -2.63
C THR A 189 11.96 -23.87 -2.92
N LYS A 190 13.00 -23.89 -2.08
CA LYS A 190 14.02 -24.95 -2.11
C LYS A 190 13.54 -26.10 -1.24
N ALA A 191 13.77 -27.33 -1.68
CA ALA A 191 13.58 -28.50 -0.83
C ALA A 191 14.38 -28.31 0.46
N LYS A 192 13.73 -28.47 1.61
CA LYS A 192 14.41 -28.43 2.91
C LYS A 192 15.35 -29.64 2.93
N LYS A 193 16.66 -29.41 2.86
CA LYS A 193 17.63 -30.47 3.18
C LYS A 193 17.40 -30.82 4.65
N ILE A 194 16.92 -32.03 4.90
CA ILE A 194 16.85 -32.63 6.23
C ILE A 194 18.27 -33.02 6.61
#